data_AF-A0A6L7JPW5-F1
#
_entry.id   AF-A0A6L7JPW5-F1
#
_cell.length_a   1.000
_cell.length_b   1.000
_cell.length_c   1.000
_cell.angle_alpha   90.00
_cell.angle_beta   90.00
_cell.angle_gamma   90.00
#
_symmetry.space_group_name_H-M   'P 1'
#
loop_
_entity.id
_entity.type
_entity.pdbx_description
1 polymer ?
#
loop_
_entity_poly.entity_id
_entity_poly.type
_entity_poly.pdbx_seq_one_letter_code
_entity_poly.pdbx_strand_id
1 'polypeptide(L)'
;MVSTDSSISKFYRNGEEPVFAVPWEAHAFALTVKLHEQGLFSWVEWSNSLGEAIATNAEAPYYESWLKALESLVLKKGVIEPQELMLGIASLKSNH
;
A
#
# COMPACT_ATOMS: atom_id res chain seq x y z
N MET A 1 -5.60 -38.96 22.55
CA MET A 1 -5.87 -37.60 23.06
C MET A 1 -4.55 -36.88 23.17
N VAL A 2 -4.26 -35.93 22.27
CA VAL A 2 -3.19 -34.96 22.47
C VAL A 2 -3.76 -33.59 22.16
N SER A 3 -3.95 -32.80 23.22
CA SER A 3 -4.18 -31.37 23.15
C SER A 3 -2.82 -30.71 22.95
N THR A 4 -2.65 -29.94 21.89
CA THR A 4 -1.56 -28.97 21.79
C THR A 4 -2.04 -27.76 21.00
N ASP A 5 -2.46 -26.76 21.77
CA ASP A 5 -2.23 -25.33 21.60
C ASP A 5 -2.56 -24.69 20.23
N SER A 6 -3.77 -24.13 20.15
CA SER A 6 -4.30 -23.27 19.08
C SER A 6 -3.61 -21.91 18.92
N SER A 7 -2.36 -21.73 19.34
CA SER A 7 -1.73 -20.39 19.39
C SER A 7 -0.83 -20.06 18.19
N ILE A 8 -0.72 -20.95 17.19
CA ILE A 8 0.00 -20.71 15.92
C ILE A 8 -0.98 -20.64 14.72
N SER A 9 -2.25 -20.29 14.95
CA SER A 9 -3.28 -20.23 13.88
C SER A 9 -3.40 -18.86 13.18
N LYS A 10 -2.42 -17.96 13.33
CA LYS A 10 -2.52 -16.56 12.86
C LYS A 10 -1.60 -16.18 11.70
N PHE A 11 -0.77 -17.09 11.19
CA PHE A 11 0.32 -16.72 10.26
C PHE A 11 0.43 -17.55 8.97
N TYR A 12 -0.61 -18.29 8.57
CA TYR A 12 -0.71 -18.76 7.19
C TYR A 12 -2.12 -18.56 6.66
N ARG A 13 -2.22 -17.96 5.48
CA ARG A 13 -3.24 -18.39 4.51
C ARG A 13 -2.55 -19.11 3.36
N ASN A 14 -2.18 -20.34 3.68
CA ASN A 14 -2.37 -21.52 2.83
C ASN A 14 -2.12 -21.35 1.31
N GLY A 15 -0.89 -21.06 0.90
CA GLY A 15 -0.33 -21.45 -0.40
C GLY A 15 -0.96 -20.94 -1.71
N GLU A 16 -2.09 -20.24 -1.68
CA GLU A 16 -2.87 -19.88 -2.88
C GLU A 16 -3.65 -18.55 -2.75
N GLU A 17 -3.21 -17.59 -1.92
CA GLU A 17 -3.81 -16.25 -1.95
C GLU A 17 -3.20 -15.39 -3.06
N PRO A 18 -4.01 -14.63 -3.83
CA PRO A 18 -3.48 -13.73 -4.82
C PRO A 18 -2.66 -12.65 -4.10
N VAL A 19 -1.42 -12.43 -4.56
CA VAL A 19 -0.46 -11.42 -4.03
C VAL A 19 -1.08 -10.02 -3.95
N PHE A 20 -2.11 -9.79 -4.79
CA PHE A 20 -2.98 -8.63 -4.79
C PHE A 20 -4.44 -9.11 -4.78
N ALA A 21 -5.22 -8.67 -3.81
CA ALA A 21 -6.63 -9.06 -3.66
C ALA A 21 -7.51 -8.50 -4.79
N VAL A 22 -7.09 -7.39 -5.39
CA VAL A 22 -7.83 -6.65 -6.42
C VAL A 22 -6.87 -5.96 -7.40
N PRO A 23 -7.29 -5.73 -8.67
CA PRO A 23 -6.39 -5.21 -9.71
C PRO A 23 -5.74 -3.88 -9.36
N TRP A 24 -6.41 -3.00 -8.61
CA TRP A 24 -5.88 -1.68 -8.27
C TRP A 24 -4.68 -1.73 -7.33
N GLU A 25 -4.52 -2.78 -6.51
CA GLU A 25 -3.38 -2.93 -5.60
C GLU A 25 -2.07 -3.14 -6.38
N ALA A 26 -2.10 -3.96 -7.42
CA ALA A 26 -0.95 -4.16 -8.32
C ALA A 26 -0.56 -2.85 -9.03
N HIS A 27 -1.54 -2.03 -9.40
CA HIS A 27 -1.29 -0.72 -10.01
C HIS A 27 -0.66 0.27 -9.02
N ALA A 28 -1.13 0.31 -7.77
CA ALA A 28 -0.54 1.13 -6.72
C ALA A 28 0.93 0.77 -6.45
N PHE A 29 1.24 -0.54 -6.44
CA PHE A 29 2.62 -1.04 -6.35
C PHE A 29 3.46 -0.58 -7.55
N ALA A 30 2.99 -0.80 -8.77
CA ALA A 30 3.70 -0.41 -9.99
C ALA A 30 3.99 1.10 -10.04
N LEU A 31 3.04 1.93 -9.61
CA LEU A 31 3.24 3.37 -9.49
C LEU A 31 4.31 3.73 -8.46
N THR A 32 4.27 3.08 -7.29
CA THR A 32 5.29 3.30 -6.24
C THR A 32 6.69 3.01 -6.76
N VAL A 33 6.86 1.87 -7.44
CA VAL A 33 8.14 1.48 -8.04
C VAL A 33 8.57 2.47 -9.12
N LYS A 34 7.66 2.89 -10.01
CA LYS A 34 7.97 3.85 -11.08
C LYS A 34 8.43 5.21 -10.55
N LEU A 35 7.76 5.73 -9.52
CA LEU A 35 8.11 7.00 -8.89
C LEU A 35 9.47 6.91 -8.17
N HIS A 36 9.75 5.77 -7.54
CA HIS A 36 11.07 5.50 -6.95
C HIS A 36 12.16 5.40 -8.04
N GLU A 37 11.91 4.68 -9.15
CA GLU A 37 12.85 4.58 -10.29
C GLU A 37 13.17 5.95 -10.89
N GLN A 38 12.21 6.88 -10.87
CA GLN A 38 12.41 8.27 -11.29
C GLN A 38 13.19 9.12 -10.28
N GLY A 39 13.54 8.58 -9.12
CA GLY A 39 14.30 9.28 -8.08
C GLY A 39 13.50 10.32 -7.30
N LEU A 40 12.16 10.27 -7.36
CA LEU A 40 11.30 11.22 -6.64
C LEU A 40 11.37 11.06 -5.12
N PHE A 41 11.55 9.83 -4.66
CA PHE A 41 11.80 9.48 -3.27
C PHE A 41 12.70 8.25 -3.20
N SER A 42 13.40 8.12 -2.09
CA SER A 42 14.18 6.93 -1.73
C SER A 42 13.29 5.87 -1.06
N TRP A 43 13.72 4.61 -1.11
CA TRP A 43 13.05 3.54 -0.36
C TRP A 43 12.96 3.79 1.15
N VAL A 44 13.89 4.58 1.72
CA VAL A 44 13.85 4.95 3.14
C VAL A 44 12.73 5.95 3.43
N GLU A 45 12.57 6.97 2.58
CA GLU A 45 11.44 7.91 2.67
C GLU A 45 10.11 7.18 2.47
N TRP A 46 10.07 6.21 1.54
CA TRP A 46 8.94 5.32 1.33
C TRP A 46 8.56 4.54 2.59
N SER A 47 9.50 3.79 3.16
CA SER A 47 9.24 2.96 4.34
C SER A 47 8.81 3.79 5.55
N ASN A 48 9.39 4.98 5.72
CA ASN A 48 9.02 5.89 6.81
C ASN A 48 7.58 6.38 6.65
N SER A 49 7.21 6.83 5.44
CA SER A 49 5.85 7.29 5.18
C SER A 49 4.82 6.18 5.31
N LEU A 50 5.18 4.95 4.93
CA LEU A 50 4.31 3.78 5.11
C LEU A 50 4.14 3.43 6.58
N GLY A 51 5.23 3.48 7.36
CA GLY A 51 5.20 3.29 8.80
C GLY A 51 4.30 4.30 9.50
N GLU A 52 4.40 5.58 9.13
CA GLU A 52 3.53 6.65 9.63
C GLU A 52 2.05 6.40 9.27
N ALA A 53 1.76 6.00 8.03
CA ALA A 53 0.40 5.73 7.58
C ALA A 53 -0.23 4.54 8.33
N ILE A 54 0.53 3.46 8.54
CA ILE A 54 0.09 2.30 9.31
C ILE A 54 -0.09 2.66 10.80
N ALA A 55 0.84 3.44 11.37
CA ALA A 55 0.74 3.90 12.75
C ALA A 55 -0.47 4.80 12.98
N THR A 56 -0.87 5.58 11.98
CA THR A 56 -2.04 6.47 12.03
C THR A 56 -3.35 5.68 12.06
N ASN A 57 -3.43 4.54 11.35
CA ASN A 57 -4.59 3.67 11.40
C ASN A 57 -4.19 2.19 11.24
N ALA A 58 -3.94 1.54 12.38
CA ALA A 58 -3.47 0.15 12.41
C ALA A 58 -4.56 -0.87 11.99
N GLU A 59 -5.84 -0.48 12.00
CA GLU A 59 -6.94 -1.34 11.55
C GLU A 59 -7.25 -1.17 10.06
N ALA A 60 -6.64 -0.19 9.38
CA ALA A 60 -6.82 -0.01 7.95
C ALA A 60 -6.25 -1.17 7.13
N PRO A 61 -6.86 -1.51 5.99
CA PRO A 61 -6.26 -2.44 5.04
C PRO A 61 -4.88 -1.96 4.59
N TYR A 62 -3.94 -2.90 4.47
CA TYR A 62 -2.53 -2.60 4.16
C TYR A 62 -2.35 -1.72 2.91
N TYR A 63 -3.07 -2.01 1.82
CA TYR A 63 -3.00 -1.23 0.59
C TYR A 63 -3.73 0.13 0.66
N GLU A 64 -4.61 0.33 1.63
CA GLU A 64 -5.16 1.67 1.91
C GLU A 64 -4.14 2.54 2.65
N SER A 65 -3.45 1.99 3.64
CA SER A 65 -2.32 2.66 4.29
C SER A 65 -1.18 2.92 3.30
N TRP A 66 -0.96 2.02 2.34
CA TRP A 66 -0.05 2.21 1.20
C TRP A 66 -0.42 3.44 0.37
N LEU A 67 -1.68 3.55 -0.06
CA LEU A 67 -2.14 4.71 -0.82
C LEU A 67 -1.96 6.02 -0.04
N LYS A 68 -2.23 6.01 1.26
CA LYS A 68 -2.04 7.19 2.13
C LYS A 68 -0.58 7.60 2.24
N ALA A 69 0.34 6.64 2.29
CA ALA A 69 1.77 6.91 2.28
C ALA A 69 2.21 7.50 0.93
N LEU A 70 1.73 6.94 -0.18
CA LEU A 70 2.05 7.43 -1.52
C LEU A 70 1.51 8.84 -1.76
N GLU A 71 0.27 9.10 -1.36
CA GLU A 71 -0.33 10.44 -1.36
C GLU A 71 0.55 11.43 -0.58
N SER A 72 0.94 11.07 0.64
CA SER A 72 1.76 11.92 1.50
C SER A 72 3.13 12.23 0.86
N LEU A 73 3.77 11.25 0.23
CA LEU A 73 5.07 11.44 -0.42
C LEU A 73 4.97 12.30 -1.67
N VAL A 74 3.99 12.06 -2.53
CA VAL A 74 3.82 12.83 -3.76
C VAL A 74 3.47 14.29 -3.44
N LEU A 75 2.63 14.52 -2.42
CA LEU A 75 2.32 15.85 -1.92
C LEU A 75 3.55 16.56 -1.33
N LYS A 76 4.34 15.87 -0.50
CA LYS A 76 5.57 16.43 0.08
C LYS A 76 6.60 16.80 -0.99
N LYS A 77 6.63 16.10 -2.12
CA LYS A 77 7.57 16.36 -3.23
C LYS A 77 7.05 17.41 -4.23
N GLY A 78 5.77 17.77 -4.18
CA GLY A 78 5.18 18.79 -5.06
C GLY A 78 5.16 18.41 -6.55
N VAL A 79 5.23 17.12 -6.86
CA VAL A 79 5.44 16.61 -8.23
C VAL A 79 4.12 16.52 -9.01
N ILE A 80 3.01 16.32 -8.30
CA ILE A 80 1.66 16.20 -8.84
C ILE A 80 0.72 16.99 -7.93
N GLU A 81 -0.19 17.75 -8.54
CA GLU A 81 -1.29 18.39 -7.81
C GLU A 81 -2.19 17.32 -7.16
N PRO A 82 -2.62 17.51 -5.89
CA PRO A 82 -3.48 16.56 -5.18
C PRO A 82 -4.69 16.09 -6.01
N GLN A 83 -5.22 16.99 -6.85
CA GLN A 83 -6.32 16.72 -7.77
C GLN A 83 -5.98 15.66 -8.84
N GLU A 84 -4.81 15.72 -9.47
CA GLU A 84 -4.40 14.76 -10.51
C GLU A 84 -4.07 13.38 -9.91
N LEU A 85 -3.45 13.36 -8.73
CA LEU A 85 -3.24 12.12 -7.98
C LEU A 85 -4.59 11.48 -7.63
N MET A 86 -5.55 12.26 -7.12
CA MET A 86 -6.90 11.76 -6.80
C MET A 86 -7.66 11.30 -8.04
N LEU A 87 -7.54 11.98 -9.18
CA LEU A 87 -8.17 11.56 -10.43
C LEU A 87 -7.60 10.23 -10.93
N GLY A 88 -6.27 10.04 -10.84
CA GLY A 88 -5.62 8.77 -11.14
C GLY A 88 -6.07 7.65 -10.22
N ILE A 89 -6.06 7.87 -8.89
CA ILE A 89 -6.49 6.88 -7.89
C ILE A 89 -7.99 6.56 -8.02
N ALA A 90 -8.84 7.56 -8.29
CA ALA A 90 -10.27 7.37 -8.50
C ALA A 90 -10.56 6.59 -9.78
N SER A 91 -9.79 6.81 -10.85
CA SER A 91 -9.87 6.02 -12.08
C SER A 91 -9.44 4.56 -11.83
N LEU A 92 -8.38 4.35 -11.04
CA LEU A 92 -7.91 3.00 -10.66
C LEU A 92 -8.95 2.20 -9.87
N LYS A 93 -9.73 2.85 -8.99
CA LYS A 93 -10.76 2.19 -8.20
C LYS A 93 -12.09 2.01 -8.94
N SER A 94 -12.35 2.81 -9.98
CA SER A 94 -13.63 2.82 -10.72
C SER A 94 -13.67 1.87 -11.92
N ASN A 95 -12.52 1.41 -12.43
CA ASN A 95 -12.49 0.47 -13.56
C ASN A 95 -12.79 -0.95 -13.07
N HIS A 96 -14.08 -1.28 -12.96
CA HIS A 96 -14.60 -2.57 -12.52
C HIS A 96 -15.63 -3.13 -13.51
#